data_AF-S3XPI3-F1
#
_entry.id   AF-S3XPI3-F1
#
_cell.length_a   1.000
_cell.length_b   1.000
_cell.length_c   1.000
_cell.angle_alpha   90.00
_cell.angle_beta   90.00
_cell.angle_gamma   90.00
#
_symmetry.space_group_name_H-M   'P 1'
#
loop_
_entity.id
_entity.type
_entity.pdbx_description
1 polymer ?
#
loop_
_entity_poly.entity_id
_entity_poly.type
_entity_poly.pdbx_seq_one_letter_code
_entity_poly.pdbx_strand_id
1 'polypeptide(L)' 'MGFKKTTKKEDEFIENARGETSNLTPKRQKRSKTFLMYFTNDEFERVSIEAQNIGMGINQYIRFKIFS' A
#
# COMPACT_ATOMS: atom_id res chain seq x y z
N MET A 1 26.14 4.00 31.31
CA MET A 1 26.02 2.68 30.64
C MET A 1 24.79 2.00 31.24
N GLY A 2 23.58 2.00 30.67
CA GLY A 2 23.22 1.62 29.32
C GLY A 2 22.75 0.16 29.32
N PHE A 3 21.44 -0.10 29.44
CA PHE A 3 20.82 -1.35 29.01
C PHE A 3 19.56 -1.02 28.21
N LYS A 4 19.64 -1.13 26.89
CA LYS A 4 18.46 -1.06 26.01
C LYS A 4 17.75 -2.42 26.10
N LYS A 5 16.56 -2.46 26.67
CA LYS A 5 15.73 -3.66 26.73
C LYS A 5 15.18 -3.98 25.33
N THR A 6 15.54 -5.14 24.80
CA THR A 6 15.06 -5.70 23.53
C THR A 6 13.80 -6.53 23.73
N THR A 7 12.77 -5.98 24.40
CA THR A 7 11.56 -6.75 24.77
C THR A 7 10.73 -7.18 23.56
N LYS A 8 10.82 -6.46 22.44
CA LYS A 8 9.93 -6.68 21.28
C LYS A 8 10.06 -8.06 20.60
N LYS A 9 11.17 -8.79 20.76
CA LYS A 9 11.42 -10.06 20.04
C LYS A 9 10.99 -11.31 20.81
N GLU A 10 10.94 -11.24 22.14
CA GLU A 10 10.56 -12.39 22.98
C GLU A 10 9.04 -12.57 23.00
N ASP A 11 8.30 -11.46 23.05
CA ASP A 11 6.84 -11.45 22.98
C ASP A 11 6.34 -12.03 21.63
N GLU A 12 7.01 -11.69 20.52
CA GLU A 12 6.73 -12.28 19.19
C GLU A 12 6.95 -13.80 19.14
N PHE A 13 7.89 -14.37 19.90
CA PHE A 13 8.14 -15.81 19.92
C PHE A 13 7.04 -16.55 20.69
N ILE A 14 6.62 -16.01 21.83
CA ILE A 14 5.60 -16.62 22.70
C ILE A 14 4.22 -16.55 22.04
N GLU A 15 3.89 -15.44 21.39
CA GLU A 15 2.62 -15.26 20.66
C GLU A 15 2.50 -16.25 19.48
N ASN A 16 3.59 -16.45 18.72
CA ASN A 16 3.61 -17.42 17.61
C ASN A 16 3.50 -18.89 18.08
N ALA A 17 4.00 -19.22 19.27
CA ALA A 17 3.91 -20.58 19.84
C ALA A 17 2.53 -20.92 20.40
N ARG A 18 1.72 -19.91 20.76
CA ARG A 18 0.37 -20.07 21.34
C ARG A 18 -0.74 -20.28 20.30
N GLY A 19 -0.41 -20.18 19.01
CA GLY A 19 -1.35 -20.47 17.91
C GLY A 19 -2.39 -19.38 17.64
N GLU A 20 -2.31 -18.22 18.32
CA GLU A 20 -3.18 -17.07 18.04
C GLU A 20 -2.70 -16.32 16.79
N THR A 21 -3.13 -16.74 15.61
CA THR A 21 -2.78 -16.08 14.34
C THR A 21 -3.74 -14.93 13.95
N SER A 22 -4.61 -14.49 14.86
CA SER A 22 -5.70 -13.54 14.57
C SER A 22 -5.23 -12.12 14.24
N ASN A 23 -4.01 -11.73 14.64
CA ASN A 23 -3.46 -10.39 14.38
C ASN A 23 -2.59 -10.30 13.12
N LEU A 24 -2.34 -11.42 12.43
CA LEU A 24 -1.66 -11.42 11.15
C LEU A 24 -2.67 -11.01 10.07
N THR A 25 -3.06 -9.73 10.04
CA THR A 25 -3.61 -9.18 8.80
C THR A 25 -2.62 -9.54 7.70
N PRO A 26 -3.02 -10.29 6.66
CA PRO A 26 -2.08 -10.72 5.63
C PRO A 26 -1.45 -9.45 5.09
N LYS A 27 -0.14 -9.30 5.29
CA LYS A 27 0.60 -8.10 4.90
C LYS A 27 0.38 -7.94 3.41
N ARG A 28 -0.57 -7.09 3.02
CA ARG A 28 -0.97 -6.92 1.61
C ARG A 28 0.31 -6.62 0.86
N GLN A 29 0.71 -7.55 0.00
CA GLN A 29 1.93 -7.40 -0.76
C GLN A 29 1.79 -6.09 -1.54
N LYS A 30 2.70 -5.14 -1.28
CA LYS A 30 2.70 -3.87 -2.01
C LYS A 30 2.77 -4.21 -3.49
N ARG A 31 1.91 -3.60 -4.30
CA ARG A 31 1.93 -3.77 -5.76
C ARG A 31 3.32 -3.37 -6.25
N SER A 32 4.09 -4.35 -6.70
CA SER A 32 5.48 -4.16 -7.14
C SER A 32 5.62 -4.03 -8.66
N LYS A 33 4.57 -4.39 -9.41
CA LYS A 33 4.56 -4.30 -10.87
C LYS A 33 4.35 -2.86 -11.32
N THR A 34 5.27 -2.37 -12.14
CA THR A 34 5.19 -1.06 -12.79
C THR A 34 4.47 -1.17 -14.12
N PHE A 35 3.61 -0.22 -14.44
CA PHE A 35 2.94 -0.10 -15.73
C PHE A 35 3.41 1.18 -16.42
N LEU A 36 3.79 1.06 -17.68
CA LEU A 36 4.08 2.21 -18.53
C LEU A 36 2.85 2.49 -19.40
N MET A 37 2.30 3.69 -19.28
CA MET A 37 1.13 4.14 -20.00
C MET A 37 1.48 5.40 -20.77
N TYR A 38 1.09 5.46 -22.03
CA TYR A 38 1.28 6.63 -22.88
C TYR A 38 -0.05 7.32 -23.09
N PHE A 39 -0.05 8.64 -22.96
CA PHE A 39 -1.20 9.49 -23.22
C PHE A 39 -0.78 10.58 -24.19
N THR A 40 -1.72 11.01 -25.03
CA THR A 40 -1.62 12.33 -25.66
C THR A 40 -1.83 13.43 -24.61
N ASN A 41 -1.44 14.67 -24.93
CA ASN A 41 -1.55 15.79 -23.98
C ASN A 41 -3.01 15.99 -23.54
N ASP A 42 -3.94 16.00 -24.50
CA ASP A 42 -5.37 16.19 -24.25
C ASP A 42 -5.96 15.09 -23.36
N GLU A 43 -5.55 13.83 -23.57
CA GLU A 43 -6.00 12.71 -22.74
C GLU A 43 -5.48 12.84 -21.31
N PHE A 44 -4.21 13.22 -21.14
CA PHE A 44 -3.61 13.39 -19.84
C PHE A 44 -4.28 14.52 -19.04
N GLU A 45 -4.61 15.63 -19.70
CA GLU A 45 -5.33 16.75 -19.07
C GLU A 45 -6.71 16.33 -18.55
N ARG A 46 -7.48 15.59 -19.34
CA ARG A 46 -8.79 15.07 -18.93
C ARG A 46 -8.67 14.16 -17.70
N VAL A 47 -7.71 13.24 -17.73
CA VAL A 47 -7.43 12.33 -16.60
C VAL A 47 -7.03 13.12 -15.35
N SER A 48 -6.23 14.18 -15.51
CA SER A 48 -5.84 15.05 -14.40
C SER A 48 -7.02 15.79 -13.78
N ILE A 49 -7.90 16.35 -14.61
CA ILE A 49 -9.11 17.05 -14.15
C ILE A 49 -10.06 16.08 -13.42
N GLU A 50 -10.30 14.91 -13.98
CA GLU A 50 -11.15 13.89 -13.34
C GLU A 50 -10.58 13.42 -12.01
N ALA A 51 -9.26 13.20 -11.94
CA ALA A 51 -8.58 12.83 -10.70
C ALA A 51 -8.73 13.92 -9.63
N GLN A 52 -8.58 15.21 -10.01
CA GLN A 52 -8.78 16.35 -9.11
C GLN A 52 -10.23 16.46 -8.62
N ASN A 53 -11.21 16.28 -9.51
CA ASN A 53 -12.64 16.34 -9.16
C ASN A 53 -13.02 15.30 -8.10
N ILE A 54 -12.38 14.11 -8.14
CA ILE A 54 -12.61 13.02 -7.19
C ILE A 54 -11.73 13.17 -5.94
N GLY A 55 -10.76 14.07 -5.94
CA GLY A 55 -9.80 14.27 -4.85
C GLY A 55 -8.76 13.14 -4.73
N MET A 56 -8.48 12.44 -5.83
CA MET A 56 -7.46 11.38 -5.89
C MET A 56 -6.21 11.84 -6.62
N GLY A 57 -5.05 11.29 -6.24
CA GLY A 57 -3.85 11.46 -7.05
C GLY A 57 -4.00 10.78 -8.41
N ILE A 58 -3.42 11.35 -9.48
CA ILE A 58 -3.55 10.84 -10.87
C ILE A 58 -3.25 9.34 -10.96
N ASN A 59 -2.14 8.88 -10.38
CA ASN A 59 -1.77 7.46 -10.38
C ASN A 59 -2.76 6.58 -9.59
N GLN A 60 -3.38 7.11 -8.54
CA GLN A 60 -4.43 6.42 -7.80
C GLN A 60 -5.70 6.32 -8.64
N TYR A 61 -6.09 7.41 -9.31
CA TYR A 61 -7.25 7.46 -10.20
C TYR A 61 -7.11 6.51 -11.38
N ILE A 62 -5.96 6.51 -12.07
CA ILE A 62 -5.68 5.57 -13.18
C ILE A 62 -5.82 4.12 -12.71
N ARG A 63 -5.26 3.79 -11.55
CA ARG A 63 -5.35 2.43 -10.99
C ARG A 63 -6.78 2.09 -10.55
N PHE A 64 -7.51 3.05 -10.00
CA PHE A 64 -8.92 2.85 -9.67
C PHE A 64 -9.69 2.52 -10.94
N LYS A 65 -9.55 3.31 -12.01
CA LYS A 65 -10.27 3.10 -13.26
C LYS A 65 -9.94 1.78 -13.98
N ILE A 66 -8.68 1.34 -13.95
CA ILE A 66 -8.25 0.11 -14.63
C ILE A 66 -8.67 -1.16 -13.87
N PHE A 67 -8.70 -1.10 -12.54
CA PHE A 67 -8.93 -2.28 -11.69
C PHE A 67 -10.24 -2.24 -10.89
N SER A 68 -11.14 -1.28 -11.17
CA SER A 68 -12.50 -1.22 -10.64
C SER A 68 -13.46 -2.09 -11.43
#